data_AF-A0A5C6CHW7-F1
#
_entry.id   AF-A0A5C6CHW7-F1
#
_cell.length_a   1.000
_cell.length_b   1.000
_cell.length_c   1.000
_cell.angle_alpha   90.00
_cell.angle_beta   90.00
_cell.angle_gamma   90.00
#
_symmetry.space_group_name_H-M   'P 1'
#
loop_
_entity.id
_entity.type
_entity.pdbx_description
1 polymer ?
#
loop_
_entity_poly.entity_id
_entity_poly.type
_entity_poly.pdbx_seq_one_letter_code
_entity_poly.pdbx_strand_id
1 'polypeptide(L)'
;MAGLVEAQQIISVSESQAKDSMQWLATRAMQEVPAVYQGDKDWGDTKRIWAGVRAKFDGLKLKTHRRFKEVNHGRWIRYEIKLPDVNTPHAATTTIQSAKLTDDDRWQIGSITESTMHFMAKVEHWNYGIKLYSVTVTGHLRVQLQLTSTIGLYLDYTEVPPAVVAEPIVEGAKLTLASFEIDRVSKIGGDAAEAWGEVMQEVIVERFIESQNDRIVAKLNQAIEKKRDKLRFSWSMLLNH
;
A
#
# COMPACT_ATOMS: atom_id res chain seq x y z
N MET A 1 14.23 -19.74 49.34
CA MET A 1 14.35 -18.27 49.22
C MET A 1 15.43 -17.97 48.20
N ALA A 2 15.10 -17.12 47.22
CA ALA A 2 15.94 -16.43 46.22
C ALA A 2 16.93 -17.32 45.43
N GLY A 3 16.71 -17.65 44.16
CA GLY A 3 16.33 -16.75 43.07
C GLY A 3 17.60 -16.33 42.34
N LEU A 4 18.18 -17.24 41.54
CA LEU A 4 19.30 -16.94 40.64
C LEU A 4 18.75 -16.10 39.48
N VAL A 5 19.06 -14.82 39.49
CA VAL A 5 18.81 -13.90 38.37
C VAL A 5 19.83 -14.25 37.29
N GLU A 6 19.37 -14.85 36.20
CA GLU A 6 20.17 -15.02 34.99
C GLU A 6 20.59 -13.64 34.47
N ALA A 7 21.89 -13.42 34.40
CA ALA A 7 22.47 -12.25 33.77
C ALA A 7 22.17 -12.32 32.27
N GLN A 8 21.20 -11.52 31.81
CA GLN A 8 21.01 -11.24 30.39
C GLN A 8 22.30 -10.60 29.86
N GLN A 9 23.06 -11.37 29.09
CA GLN A 9 24.26 -10.91 28.41
C GLN A 9 23.83 -9.94 27.31
N ILE A 10 23.93 -8.64 27.60
CA ILE A 10 23.68 -7.58 26.63
C ILE A 10 24.77 -7.69 25.55
N ILE A 11 24.38 -8.13 24.35
CA ILE A 11 25.25 -8.12 23.18
C ILE A 11 25.54 -6.64 22.89
N SER A 12 26.78 -6.20 23.09
CA SER A 12 27.20 -4.83 22.79
C SER A 12 27.32 -4.65 21.27
N VAL A 13 26.19 -4.50 20.58
CA VAL A 13 26.12 -4.20 19.15
C VAL A 13 26.40 -2.70 18.97
N SER A 14 27.39 -2.32 18.17
CA SER A 14 27.61 -0.90 17.85
C SER A 14 26.46 -0.36 16.99
N GLU A 15 26.18 0.94 17.04
CA GLU A 15 25.14 1.57 16.20
C GLU A 15 25.32 1.28 14.70
N SER A 16 26.57 1.19 14.23
CA SER A 16 26.88 0.83 12.84
C SER A 16 26.50 -0.62 12.51
N GLN A 17 26.79 -1.56 13.40
CA GLN A 17 26.42 -2.97 13.23
C GLN A 17 24.90 -3.18 13.31
N ALA A 18 24.23 -2.43 14.20
CA ALA A 18 22.78 -2.40 14.27
C ALA A 18 22.19 -1.87 12.95
N LYS A 19 22.74 -0.79 12.41
CA LYS A 19 22.31 -0.22 11.13
C LYS A 19 22.42 -1.24 9.98
N ASP A 20 23.54 -1.94 9.86
CA ASP A 20 23.75 -2.94 8.80
C ASP A 20 22.80 -4.14 8.94
N SER A 21 22.58 -4.61 10.17
CA SER A 21 21.64 -5.70 10.45
C SER A 21 20.20 -5.32 10.12
N MET A 22 19.80 -4.08 10.45
CA MET A 22 18.47 -3.55 10.16
C MET A 22 18.27 -3.29 8.66
N GLN A 23 19.33 -2.93 7.94
CA GLN A 23 19.32 -2.81 6.50
C GLN A 23 18.99 -4.15 5.82
N TRP A 24 19.60 -5.24 6.28
CA TRP A 24 19.28 -6.59 5.78
C TRP A 24 17.83 -6.98 6.06
N LEU A 25 17.32 -6.73 7.28
CA LEU A 25 15.92 -6.98 7.63
C LEU A 25 14.95 -6.20 6.74
N ALA A 26 15.25 -4.94 6.46
CA ALA A 26 14.44 -4.11 5.58
C ALA A 26 14.38 -4.68 4.15
N THR A 27 15.54 -5.08 3.60
CA THR A 27 15.59 -5.73 2.28
C THR A 27 14.77 -7.02 2.24
N ARG A 28 14.80 -7.83 3.31
CA ARG A 28 13.98 -9.05 3.39
C ARG A 28 12.49 -8.74 3.49
N ALA A 29 12.11 -7.73 4.26
CA ALA A 29 10.72 -7.32 4.42
C ALA A 29 10.10 -6.80 3.11
N MET A 30 10.89 -6.17 2.24
CA MET A 30 10.42 -5.69 0.93
C MET A 30 9.91 -6.83 0.01
N GLN A 31 10.44 -8.05 0.16
CA GLN A 31 10.01 -9.23 -0.61
C GLN A 31 8.57 -9.65 -0.32
N GLU A 32 8.02 -9.15 0.77
CA GLU A 32 6.72 -9.54 1.31
C GLU A 32 5.63 -8.50 1.04
N VAL A 33 5.99 -7.38 0.38
CA VAL A 33 5.07 -6.29 -0.01
C VAL A 33 4.30 -6.71 -1.26
N PRO A 34 2.96 -6.51 -1.31
CA PRO A 34 2.18 -6.83 -2.51
C PRO A 34 2.67 -6.07 -3.74
N ALA A 35 2.91 -6.77 -4.84
CA ALA A 35 3.44 -6.20 -6.07
C ALA A 35 2.43 -5.29 -6.80
N VAL A 36 1.13 -5.47 -6.56
CA VAL A 36 0.06 -4.77 -7.28
C VAL A 36 -0.99 -4.24 -6.31
N TYR A 37 -1.33 -2.97 -6.48
CA TYR A 37 -2.46 -2.32 -5.83
C TYR A 37 -3.47 -1.90 -6.89
N GLN A 38 -4.72 -2.33 -6.75
CA GLN A 38 -5.78 -2.06 -7.72
C GLN A 38 -7.02 -1.54 -7.01
N GLY A 39 -7.82 -0.75 -7.73
CA GLY A 39 -9.09 -0.28 -7.22
C GLY A 39 -9.92 0.43 -8.28
N ASP A 40 -11.14 0.78 -7.90
CA ASP A 40 -12.06 1.53 -8.74
C ASP A 40 -12.93 2.51 -7.92
N LYS A 41 -13.50 3.49 -8.62
CA LYS A 41 -14.41 4.51 -8.11
C LYS A 41 -15.64 4.52 -9.01
N ASP A 42 -16.80 4.36 -8.40
CA ASP A 42 -18.12 4.48 -9.02
C ASP A 42 -18.24 3.63 -10.30
N TRP A 43 -17.41 2.59 -10.41
CA TRP A 43 -17.26 1.84 -11.64
C TRP A 43 -18.47 0.94 -11.83
N GLY A 44 -19.22 1.18 -12.90
CA GLY A 44 -20.50 0.53 -13.10
C GLY A 44 -21.69 1.27 -12.50
N ASP A 45 -21.48 2.47 -11.92
CA ASP A 45 -22.57 3.23 -11.33
C ASP A 45 -23.63 3.63 -12.36
N THR A 46 -24.89 3.46 -11.97
CA THR A 46 -26.02 3.74 -12.84
C THR A 46 -26.97 4.74 -12.20
N LYS A 47 -27.70 5.47 -13.05
CA LYS A 47 -28.80 6.34 -12.63
C LYS A 47 -30.10 5.86 -13.25
N ARG A 48 -31.14 5.84 -12.44
CA ARG A 48 -32.49 5.50 -12.87
C ARG A 48 -33.12 6.68 -13.61
N ILE A 49 -33.42 6.48 -14.89
CA ILE A 49 -34.13 7.45 -15.73
C ILE A 49 -35.53 6.96 -16.07
N TRP A 50 -36.45 7.90 -16.28
CA TRP A 50 -37.78 7.56 -16.76
C TRP A 50 -37.71 7.13 -18.24
N ALA A 51 -38.24 5.95 -18.54
CA ALA A 51 -38.18 5.30 -19.84
C ALA A 51 -39.58 5.11 -20.44
N GLY A 52 -40.49 6.04 -20.13
CA GLY A 52 -41.85 6.08 -20.65
C GLY A 52 -42.90 5.39 -19.76
N VAL A 53 -44.06 5.11 -20.35
CA VAL A 53 -45.19 4.45 -19.69
C VAL A 53 -45.46 3.11 -20.36
N ARG A 54 -45.57 2.05 -19.57
CA ARG A 54 -46.09 0.76 -20.03
C ARG A 54 -47.60 0.76 -19.85
N ALA A 55 -48.33 0.83 -20.95
CA ALA A 55 -49.77 0.63 -20.96
C ALA A 55 -50.08 -0.85 -21.19
N LYS A 56 -51.00 -1.41 -20.41
CA LYS A 56 -51.64 -2.70 -20.68
C LYS A 56 -53.15 -2.54 -20.57
N PHE A 57 -53.86 -3.10 -21.54
CA PHE A 57 -55.31 -3.29 -21.44
C PHE A 57 -55.61 -4.59 -20.71
N ASP A 58 -56.46 -4.50 -19.69
CA ASP A 58 -56.96 -5.62 -18.90
C ASP A 58 -58.49 -5.55 -18.91
N GLY A 59 -59.10 -6.19 -19.92
CA GLY A 59 -60.50 -5.97 -20.29
C GLY A 59 -60.75 -4.52 -20.73
N LEU A 60 -61.71 -3.83 -20.09
CA LEU A 60 -62.06 -2.42 -20.34
C LEU A 60 -61.21 -1.41 -19.55
N LYS A 61 -60.29 -1.86 -18.68
CA LYS A 61 -59.46 -0.97 -17.83
C LYS A 61 -58.07 -0.80 -18.42
N LEU A 62 -57.67 0.46 -18.63
CA LEU A 62 -56.30 0.84 -19.00
C LEU A 62 -55.43 0.94 -17.74
N LYS A 63 -54.42 0.08 -17.62
CA LYS A 63 -53.40 0.18 -16.56
C LYS A 63 -52.13 0.80 -17.14
N THR A 64 -51.72 1.95 -16.61
CA THR A 64 -50.47 2.63 -16.96
C THR A 64 -49.49 2.51 -15.81
N HIS A 65 -48.31 1.94 -16.10
CA HIS A 65 -47.21 1.87 -15.15
C HIS A 65 -46.03 2.66 -15.68
N ARG A 66 -45.44 3.54 -14.86
CA ARG A 66 -44.20 4.23 -15.21
C ARG A 66 -43.09 3.20 -15.37
N ARG A 67 -42.41 3.23 -16.52
CA ARG A 67 -41.23 2.41 -16.81
C ARG A 67 -39.99 3.24 -16.52
N PHE A 68 -39.02 2.63 -15.87
CA PHE A 68 -37.70 3.23 -15.67
C PHE A 68 -36.64 2.33 -16.29
N LYS A 69 -35.50 2.92 -16.61
CA LYS A 69 -34.30 2.21 -17.08
C LYS A 69 -33.11 2.71 -16.28
N GLU A 70 -32.22 1.80 -15.92
CA GLU A 70 -30.91 2.15 -15.37
C GLU A 70 -29.92 2.37 -16.51
N VAL A 71 -29.20 3.47 -16.43
CA VAL A 71 -28.21 3.85 -17.44
C VAL A 71 -26.93 4.28 -16.74
N ASN A 72 -25.79 3.92 -17.32
CA ASN A 72 -24.47 4.32 -16.81
C ASN A 72 -24.42 5.83 -16.61
N HIS A 73 -23.93 6.26 -15.46
CA HIS A 73 -23.87 7.68 -15.15
C HIS A 73 -22.75 7.99 -14.18
N GLY A 74 -22.29 9.23 -14.26
CA GLY A 74 -21.23 9.74 -13.40
C GLY A 74 -19.86 9.45 -13.98
N ARG A 75 -18.87 9.62 -13.10
CA ARG A 75 -17.45 9.50 -13.42
C ARG A 75 -16.97 8.16 -12.89
N TRP A 76 -16.41 7.34 -13.75
CA TRP A 76 -15.91 6.02 -13.40
C TRP A 76 -14.40 6.03 -13.50
N ILE A 77 -13.73 5.58 -12.45
CA ILE A 77 -12.27 5.46 -12.43
C ILE A 77 -11.89 4.04 -12.09
N ARG A 78 -10.94 3.47 -12.81
CA ARG A 78 -10.30 2.21 -12.46
C ARG A 78 -8.79 2.37 -12.58
N TYR A 79 -8.05 1.90 -11.58
CA TYR A 79 -6.61 2.10 -11.53
C TYR A 79 -5.87 0.87 -11.03
N GLU A 80 -4.60 0.82 -11.42
CA GLU A 80 -3.64 -0.19 -11.03
C GLU A 80 -2.28 0.50 -10.82
N ILE A 81 -1.65 0.22 -9.68
CA ILE A 81 -0.32 0.67 -9.31
C ILE A 81 0.53 -0.57 -9.09
N LYS A 82 1.66 -0.65 -9.78
CA LYS A 82 2.58 -1.78 -9.72
C LYS A 82 3.90 -1.34 -9.12
N LEU A 83 4.30 -2.05 -8.08
CA LEU A 83 5.62 -1.91 -7.50
C LEU A 83 6.65 -2.57 -8.42
N PRO A 84 7.89 -2.04 -8.44
CA PRO A 84 8.98 -2.69 -9.14
C PRO A 84 9.31 -4.02 -8.48
N ASP A 85 9.77 -4.98 -9.28
CA ASP A 85 10.26 -6.26 -8.77
C ASP A 85 11.53 -6.03 -7.92
N VAL A 86 11.59 -6.71 -6.77
CA VAL A 86 12.64 -6.60 -5.76
C VAL A 86 14.04 -6.99 -6.27
N ASN A 87 14.13 -7.70 -7.40
CA ASN A 87 15.42 -8.10 -8.00
C ASN A 87 15.83 -7.26 -9.22
N THR A 88 15.22 -6.09 -9.41
CA THR A 88 15.52 -5.20 -10.54
C THR A 88 16.33 -3.98 -10.12
N PRO A 89 17.06 -3.32 -11.03
CA PRO A 89 17.73 -2.05 -10.74
C PRO A 89 16.80 -0.93 -10.25
N HIS A 90 15.50 -1.09 -10.44
CA HIS A 90 14.46 -0.13 -10.04
C HIS A 90 13.75 -0.56 -8.76
N ALA A 91 14.24 -1.60 -8.07
CA ALA A 91 13.67 -2.08 -6.82
C ALA A 91 13.58 -0.94 -5.79
N ALA A 92 12.56 -1.03 -4.95
CA ALA A 92 12.42 -0.11 -3.84
C ALA A 92 13.67 -0.17 -2.96
N THR A 93 14.24 0.98 -2.66
CA THR A 93 15.47 1.10 -1.88
C THR A 93 15.13 1.64 -0.50
N THR A 94 15.37 0.84 0.53
CA THR A 94 15.28 1.28 1.92
C THR A 94 16.64 1.72 2.41
N THR A 95 16.70 2.86 3.09
CA THR A 95 17.88 3.36 3.78
C THR A 95 17.55 3.55 5.25
N ILE A 96 18.34 2.94 6.13
CA ILE A 96 18.28 3.23 7.56
C ILE A 96 18.94 4.60 7.81
N GLN A 97 18.19 5.54 8.37
CA GLN A 97 18.70 6.88 8.70
C GLN A 97 19.28 6.95 10.10
N SER A 98 18.62 6.30 11.05
CA SER A 98 19.02 6.27 12.45
C SER A 98 18.71 4.92 13.08
N ALA A 99 19.58 4.49 14.00
CA ALA A 99 19.36 3.37 14.89
C ALA A 99 19.90 3.81 16.27
N LYS A 100 19.03 3.90 17.27
CA LYS A 100 19.40 4.32 18.62
C LYS A 100 18.84 3.33 19.64
N LEU A 101 19.66 2.94 20.61
CA LEU A 101 19.19 2.16 21.74
C LEU A 101 18.38 3.09 22.67
N THR A 102 17.20 2.65 23.07
CA THR A 102 16.34 3.33 24.03
C THR A 102 16.63 2.84 25.44
N ASP A 103 16.14 3.58 26.44
CA ASP A 103 16.31 3.22 27.86
C ASP A 103 15.63 1.87 28.24
N ASP A 104 14.71 1.38 27.40
CA ASP A 104 14.00 0.10 27.56
C ASP A 104 14.71 -1.08 26.88
N ASP A 105 15.99 -0.95 26.52
CA ASP A 105 16.78 -1.95 25.77
C ASP A 105 16.16 -2.31 24.40
N ARG A 106 15.50 -1.35 23.74
CA ARG A 106 14.95 -1.50 22.39
C ARG A 106 15.64 -0.57 21.40
N TRP A 107 15.65 -0.97 20.13
CA TRP A 107 16.23 -0.15 19.07
C TRP A 107 15.15 0.69 18.40
N GLN A 108 15.23 2.01 18.54
CA GLN A 108 14.45 2.93 17.73
C GLN A 108 15.14 3.16 16.39
N ILE A 109 14.40 2.93 15.32
CA ILE A 109 14.90 2.94 13.95
C ILE A 109 14.08 3.91 13.12
N GLY A 110 14.79 4.84 12.48
CA GLY A 110 14.25 5.69 11.42
C GLY A 110 14.70 5.14 10.07
N SER A 111 13.77 4.91 9.15
CA SER A 111 14.09 4.47 7.79
C SER A 111 13.29 5.22 6.74
N ILE A 112 13.88 5.32 5.55
CA ILE A 112 13.23 5.88 4.37
C ILE A 112 13.30 4.84 3.26
N THR A 113 12.15 4.53 2.67
CA THR A 113 12.04 3.66 1.50
C THR A 113 11.57 4.46 0.30
N GLU A 114 12.34 4.46 -0.78
CA GLU A 114 12.01 5.13 -2.03
C GLU A 114 11.67 4.09 -3.10
N SER A 115 10.63 4.34 -3.87
CA SER A 115 10.20 3.42 -4.94
C SER A 115 9.61 4.16 -6.11
N THR A 116 10.03 3.78 -7.32
CA THR A 116 9.39 4.20 -8.57
C THR A 116 8.40 3.13 -8.99
N MET A 117 7.11 3.44 -8.93
CA MET A 117 6.03 2.52 -9.28
C MET A 117 5.45 2.88 -10.64
N HIS A 118 4.97 1.89 -11.39
CA HIS A 118 4.22 2.13 -12.61
C HIS A 118 2.73 2.25 -12.28
N PHE A 119 2.02 3.19 -12.88
CA PHE A 119 0.59 3.31 -12.73
C PHE A 119 -0.13 3.27 -14.07
N MET A 120 -1.36 2.76 -14.03
CA MET A 120 -2.31 2.83 -15.11
C MET A 120 -3.66 3.22 -14.52
N ALA A 121 -4.28 4.26 -15.05
CA ALA A 121 -5.61 4.68 -14.66
C ALA A 121 -6.49 4.85 -15.90
N LYS A 122 -7.72 4.35 -15.82
CA LYS A 122 -8.75 4.53 -16.83
C LYS A 122 -9.87 5.35 -16.22
N VAL A 123 -10.18 6.46 -16.86
CA VAL A 123 -11.28 7.35 -16.52
C VAL A 123 -12.32 7.28 -17.63
N GLU A 124 -13.59 7.11 -17.25
CA GLU A 124 -14.74 7.26 -18.13
C GLU A 124 -15.73 8.25 -17.54
N HIS A 125 -16.29 9.11 -18.39
CA HIS A 125 -17.37 10.00 -17.97
C HIS A 125 -18.65 9.64 -18.72
N TRP A 126 -19.71 9.36 -17.97
CA TRP A 126 -21.01 8.95 -18.46
C TRP A 126 -22.09 9.95 -18.10
N ASN A 127 -22.87 10.40 -19.08
CA ASN A 127 -24.04 11.21 -18.86
C ASN A 127 -25.29 10.48 -19.36
N TYR A 128 -26.14 10.02 -18.43
CA TYR A 128 -27.39 9.32 -18.72
C TYR A 128 -27.28 8.21 -19.79
N GLY A 129 -26.24 7.38 -19.73
CA GLY A 129 -25.98 6.27 -20.63
C GLY A 129 -25.14 6.60 -21.86
N ILE A 130 -24.80 7.87 -22.07
CA ILE A 130 -23.89 8.31 -23.14
C ILE A 130 -22.49 8.46 -22.55
N LYS A 131 -21.50 7.77 -23.13
CA LYS A 131 -20.09 7.94 -22.78
C LYS A 131 -19.57 9.22 -23.43
N LEU A 132 -19.25 10.22 -22.63
CA LEU A 132 -18.70 11.50 -23.10
C LEU A 132 -17.25 11.32 -23.53
N TYR A 133 -16.43 10.68 -22.68
CA TYR A 133 -15.05 10.35 -23.00
C TYR A 133 -14.56 9.10 -22.28
N SER A 134 -13.45 8.55 -22.78
CA SER A 134 -12.70 7.49 -22.14
C SER A 134 -11.21 7.74 -22.35
N VAL A 135 -10.50 7.96 -21.24
CA VAL A 135 -9.08 8.25 -21.26
C VAL A 135 -8.36 7.22 -20.40
N THR A 136 -7.27 6.68 -20.92
CA THR A 136 -6.32 5.86 -20.19
C THR A 136 -5.02 6.63 -20.06
N VAL A 137 -4.57 6.80 -18.82
CA VAL A 137 -3.32 7.45 -18.45
C VAL A 137 -2.38 6.38 -17.90
N THR A 138 -1.16 6.33 -18.42
CA THR A 138 -0.09 5.46 -17.90
C THR A 138 1.15 6.29 -17.62
N GLY A 139 1.91 5.87 -16.61
CA GLY A 139 3.14 6.56 -16.26
C GLY A 139 3.81 5.98 -15.03
N HIS A 140 4.66 6.81 -14.43
CA HIS A 140 5.45 6.48 -13.25
C HIS A 140 5.17 7.43 -12.10
N LEU A 141 5.15 6.90 -10.88
CA LEU A 141 5.09 7.68 -9.65
C LEU A 141 6.26 7.31 -8.76
N ARG A 142 6.97 8.32 -8.26
CA ARG A 142 8.00 8.14 -7.24
C ARG A 142 7.40 8.44 -5.89
N VAL A 143 7.48 7.48 -4.98
CA VAL A 143 7.01 7.65 -3.61
C VAL A 143 8.12 7.40 -2.62
N GLN A 144 7.96 8.03 -1.47
CA GLN A 144 8.86 7.93 -0.34
C GLN A 144 8.04 7.55 0.89
N LEU A 145 8.43 6.47 1.55
CA LEU A 145 7.85 6.00 2.80
C LEU A 145 8.85 6.23 3.92
N GLN A 146 8.51 7.10 4.85
CA GLN A 146 9.27 7.32 6.08
C GLN A 146 8.66 6.47 7.18
N LEU A 147 9.47 5.67 7.86
CA LEU A 147 9.06 4.79 8.97
C LEU A 147 9.84 5.12 10.23
N THR A 148 9.12 5.09 11.35
CA THR A 148 9.68 5.08 12.69
C THR A 148 9.20 3.82 13.38
N SER A 149 10.12 2.98 13.82
CA SER A 149 9.82 1.70 14.46
C SER A 149 10.73 1.44 15.65
N THR A 150 10.22 0.72 16.64
CA THR A 150 10.99 0.26 17.79
C THR A 150 11.07 -1.26 17.77
N ILE A 151 12.28 -1.82 17.89
CA ILE A 151 12.54 -3.26 17.79
C ILE A 151 13.14 -3.76 19.10
N GLY A 152 12.44 -4.68 19.76
CA GLY A 152 13.02 -5.48 20.85
C GLY A 152 13.75 -6.69 20.28
N LEU A 153 14.91 -7.02 20.84
CA LEU A 153 15.68 -8.22 20.49
C LEU A 153 15.91 -9.04 21.76
N TYR A 154 15.56 -10.32 21.76
CA TYR A 154 15.84 -11.22 22.88
C TYR A 154 16.21 -12.61 22.40
N LEU A 155 16.87 -13.36 23.28
CA LEU A 155 17.21 -14.76 23.06
C LEU A 155 16.09 -15.65 23.58
N ASP A 156 15.67 -16.60 22.75
CA ASP A 156 14.75 -17.66 23.09
C ASP A 156 15.52 -18.95 23.36
N TYR A 157 15.52 -19.36 24.62
CA TYR A 157 16.24 -20.55 25.11
C TYR A 157 15.40 -21.83 25.09
N THR A 158 14.22 -21.82 24.46
CA THR A 158 13.40 -23.04 24.30
C THR A 158 14.01 -24.05 23.31
N GLU A 159 14.98 -23.62 22.51
CA GLU A 159 15.79 -24.47 21.62
C GLU A 159 17.30 -24.26 21.85
N VAL A 160 18.12 -25.26 21.49
CA VAL A 160 19.58 -25.21 21.61
C VAL A 160 20.22 -25.42 20.23
N PRO A 161 21.03 -24.47 19.74
CA PRO A 161 21.36 -23.16 20.33
C PRO A 161 20.17 -22.18 20.30
N PRO A 162 20.11 -21.19 21.22
CA PRO A 162 18.95 -20.31 21.39
C PRO A 162 18.68 -19.45 20.17
N ALA A 163 17.41 -19.34 19.76
CA ALA A 163 16.99 -18.46 18.67
C ALA A 163 17.09 -16.98 19.06
N VAL A 164 17.37 -16.11 18.09
CA VAL A 164 17.21 -14.67 18.25
C VAL A 164 15.80 -14.28 17.79
N VAL A 165 15.04 -13.61 18.64
CA VAL A 165 13.68 -13.15 18.32
C VAL A 165 13.67 -11.63 18.17
N ALA A 166 13.12 -11.15 17.06
CA ALA A 166 12.86 -9.74 16.83
C ALA A 166 11.38 -9.41 17.02
N GLU A 167 11.10 -8.39 17.82
CA GLU A 167 9.76 -7.84 18.04
C GLU A 167 9.70 -6.38 17.59
N PRO A 168 9.56 -6.15 16.27
CA PRO A 168 9.39 -4.81 15.72
C PRO A 168 7.97 -4.30 15.96
N ILE A 169 7.87 -3.02 16.28
CA ILE A 169 6.63 -2.27 16.36
C ILE A 169 6.79 -1.02 15.51
N VAL A 170 5.90 -0.80 14.56
CA VAL A 170 5.84 0.45 13.80
C VAL A 170 5.06 1.47 14.61
N GLU A 171 5.71 2.59 14.93
CA GLU A 171 5.14 3.69 15.71
C GLU A 171 4.57 4.75 14.78
N GLY A 172 5.29 5.04 13.70
CA GLY A 172 4.95 6.08 12.75
C GLY A 172 5.30 5.65 11.33
N ALA A 173 4.45 6.07 10.39
CA ALA A 173 4.68 5.85 8.97
C ALA A 173 4.05 6.99 8.19
N LYS A 174 4.79 7.50 7.20
CA LYS A 174 4.34 8.56 6.31
C LYS A 174 4.77 8.28 4.88
N LEU A 175 3.80 8.06 4.03
CA LEU A 175 3.95 7.95 2.59
C LEU A 175 3.77 9.34 1.96
N THR A 176 4.68 9.72 1.08
CA THR A 176 4.64 10.97 0.31
C THR A 176 4.88 10.70 -1.16
N LEU A 177 4.24 11.50 -2.01
CA LEU A 177 4.50 11.53 -3.45
C LEU A 177 5.68 12.47 -3.70
N ALA A 178 6.76 11.94 -4.29
CA ALA A 178 7.94 12.71 -4.65
C ALA A 178 7.84 13.26 -6.08
N SER A 179 7.39 12.44 -7.04
CA SER A 179 7.11 12.89 -8.40
C SER A 179 6.05 12.03 -9.09
N PHE A 180 5.49 12.58 -10.16
CA PHE A 180 4.51 11.93 -11.02
C PHE A 180 4.81 12.30 -12.47
N GLU A 181 5.01 11.28 -13.29
CA GLU A 181 5.45 11.42 -14.67
C GLU A 181 4.49 10.63 -15.56
N ILE A 182 4.03 11.24 -16.65
CA ILE A 182 3.09 10.63 -17.58
C ILE A 182 3.86 10.19 -18.82
N ASP A 183 3.75 8.91 -19.16
CA ASP A 183 4.34 8.38 -20.39
C ASP A 183 3.39 8.52 -21.58
N ARG A 184 2.11 8.21 -21.34
CA ARG A 184 1.11 8.14 -22.40
C ARG A 184 -0.27 8.48 -21.90
N VAL A 185 -0.99 9.19 -22.77
CA VAL A 185 -2.44 9.39 -22.67
C VAL A 185 -3.08 8.86 -23.94
N SER A 186 -4.10 8.01 -23.84
CA SER A 186 -4.85 7.55 -25.00
C SER A 186 -5.65 8.72 -25.61
N LYS A 187 -5.32 9.13 -26.85
CA LYS A 187 -6.01 10.23 -27.56
C LYS A 187 -7.45 9.87 -27.91
N ILE A 188 -8.42 10.48 -27.23
CA ILE A 188 -9.78 10.77 -27.73
C ILE A 188 -10.20 12.12 -27.13
N GLY A 189 -10.06 13.22 -27.89
CA GLY A 189 -10.53 14.56 -27.49
C GLY A 189 -9.53 15.43 -26.70
N GLY A 190 -9.85 16.73 -26.60
CA GLY A 190 -9.02 17.77 -25.97
C GLY A 190 -8.98 17.74 -24.44
N ASP A 191 -9.69 16.82 -23.81
CA ASP A 191 -9.93 16.75 -22.36
C ASP A 191 -8.83 15.98 -21.60
N ALA A 192 -7.70 15.69 -22.28
CA ALA A 192 -6.57 14.98 -21.69
C ALA A 192 -6.03 15.68 -20.43
N ALA A 193 -6.08 17.01 -20.40
CA ALA A 193 -5.57 17.81 -19.28
C ALA A 193 -6.39 17.62 -17.99
N GLU A 194 -7.72 17.62 -18.11
CA GLU A 194 -8.63 17.44 -16.98
C GLU A 194 -8.51 16.03 -16.40
N ALA A 195 -8.42 15.02 -17.27
CA ALA A 195 -8.33 13.62 -16.88
C ALA A 195 -7.06 13.29 -16.08
N TRP A 196 -5.90 13.90 -16.39
CA TRP A 196 -4.70 13.64 -15.58
C TRP A 196 -4.72 14.39 -14.25
N GLY A 197 -5.24 15.62 -14.22
CA GLY A 197 -5.37 16.38 -12.98
C GLY A 197 -6.25 15.64 -11.98
N GLU A 198 -7.31 15.03 -12.47
CA GLU A 198 -8.16 14.11 -11.71
C GLU A 198 -7.39 12.89 -11.22
N VAL A 199 -6.69 12.16 -12.11
CA VAL A 199 -5.94 10.96 -11.70
C VAL A 199 -4.93 11.31 -10.61
N MET A 200 -4.22 12.42 -10.76
CA MET A 200 -3.29 12.90 -9.73
C MET A 200 -4.01 13.13 -8.40
N GLN A 201 -5.05 13.97 -8.38
CA GLN A 201 -5.70 14.37 -7.15
C GLN A 201 -6.51 13.23 -6.51
N GLU A 202 -7.46 12.66 -7.24
CA GLU A 202 -8.43 11.71 -6.69
C GLU A 202 -7.85 10.30 -6.53
N VAL A 203 -6.99 9.84 -7.44
CA VAL A 203 -6.45 8.48 -7.41
C VAL A 203 -5.13 8.43 -6.66
N ILE A 204 -4.17 9.26 -7.02
CA ILE A 204 -2.83 9.20 -6.43
C ILE A 204 -2.84 9.85 -5.04
N VAL A 205 -3.22 11.12 -4.91
CA VAL A 205 -3.16 11.82 -3.62
C VAL A 205 -4.18 11.26 -2.63
N GLU A 206 -5.48 11.37 -2.92
CA GLU A 206 -6.52 10.99 -1.95
C GLU A 206 -6.57 9.47 -1.70
N ARG A 207 -6.64 8.66 -2.77
CA ARG A 207 -6.89 7.21 -2.63
C ARG A 207 -5.65 6.36 -2.44
N PHE A 208 -4.49 6.79 -2.89
CA PHE A 208 -3.26 6.03 -2.73
C PHE A 208 -2.37 6.60 -1.62
N ILE A 209 -2.15 7.91 -1.53
CA ILE A 209 -1.28 8.47 -0.49
C ILE A 209 -2.03 8.62 0.84
N GLU A 210 -3.09 9.45 0.87
CA GLU A 210 -3.80 9.78 2.11
C GLU A 210 -4.47 8.54 2.71
N SER A 211 -5.23 7.79 1.91
CA SER A 211 -5.85 6.55 2.37
C SER A 211 -4.83 5.51 2.87
N GLN A 212 -3.59 5.46 2.37
CA GLN A 212 -2.58 4.58 2.94
C GLN A 212 -2.04 5.14 4.25
N ASN A 213 -1.77 6.44 4.35
CA ASN A 213 -1.30 7.08 5.59
C ASN A 213 -2.21 6.81 6.79
N ASP A 214 -3.53 6.79 6.59
CA ASP A 214 -4.49 6.49 7.66
C ASP A 214 -4.40 5.07 8.21
N ARG A 215 -3.86 4.11 7.44
CA ARG A 215 -3.91 2.68 7.75
C ARG A 215 -2.57 1.96 7.70
N ILE A 216 -1.51 2.61 7.25
CA ILE A 216 -0.22 1.97 6.97
C ILE A 216 0.43 1.43 8.25
N VAL A 217 0.38 2.17 9.35
CA VAL A 217 0.90 1.69 10.65
C VAL A 217 0.16 0.42 11.09
N ALA A 218 -1.18 0.45 11.08
CA ALA A 218 -2.00 -0.70 11.44
C ALA A 218 -1.75 -1.90 10.54
N LYS A 219 -1.65 -1.69 9.22
CA LYS A 219 -1.34 -2.76 8.25
C LYS A 219 0.05 -3.36 8.46
N LEU A 220 1.07 -2.54 8.69
CA LEU A 220 2.44 -2.99 8.91
C LEU A 220 2.53 -3.81 10.20
N ASN A 221 1.96 -3.33 11.30
CA ASN A 221 1.91 -4.08 12.56
C ASN A 221 1.10 -5.38 12.44
N GLN A 222 -0.02 -5.38 11.70
CA GLN A 222 -0.77 -6.61 11.42
C GLN A 222 0.05 -7.60 10.58
N ALA A 223 0.83 -7.12 9.61
CA ALA A 223 1.70 -7.96 8.79
C ALA A 223 2.85 -8.55 9.61
N ILE A 224 3.43 -7.76 10.53
CA ILE A 224 4.44 -8.20 11.50
C ILE A 224 3.88 -9.34 12.37
N GLU A 225 2.70 -9.15 12.97
CA GLU A 225 2.09 -10.17 13.84
C GLU A 225 1.82 -11.48 13.07
N LYS A 226 1.30 -11.37 11.83
CA LYS A 226 1.09 -12.54 10.95
C LYS A 226 2.37 -13.27 10.56
N LYS A 227 3.53 -12.60 10.66
CA LYS A 227 4.83 -13.13 10.27
C LYS A 227 5.79 -13.28 11.45
N ARG A 228 5.27 -13.27 12.68
CA ARG A 228 6.07 -13.37 13.91
C ARG A 228 7.01 -14.56 13.91
N ASP A 229 6.58 -15.70 13.37
CA ASP A 229 7.41 -16.90 13.25
C ASP A 229 8.63 -16.70 12.33
N LYS A 230 8.52 -15.82 11.32
CA LYS A 230 9.63 -15.45 10.42
C LYS A 230 10.59 -14.44 11.05
N LEU A 231 10.24 -13.88 12.22
CA LEU A 231 11.08 -12.96 13.00
C LEU A 231 11.85 -13.68 14.11
N ARG A 232 11.79 -15.02 14.11
CA ARG A 232 12.66 -15.92 14.87
C ARG A 232 13.80 -16.39 13.97
N PHE A 233 15.03 -16.06 14.33
CA PHE A 233 16.24 -16.42 13.60
C PHE A 233 16.99 -17.51 14.37
N SER A 234 16.97 -18.73 13.84
CA SER A 234 17.78 -19.82 14.37
C SER A 234 19.21 -19.74 13.82
N TRP A 235 20.18 -20.25 14.56
CA TRP A 235 21.60 -20.21 14.19
C TRP A 235 21.90 -20.88 12.85
N SER A 236 21.13 -21.89 12.44
CA SER A 236 21.25 -22.52 11.12
C SER A 236 20.93 -21.58 9.96
N MET A 237 20.11 -20.54 10.18
CA MET A 237 19.84 -19.49 9.20
C MET A 237 20.93 -18.42 9.18
N LEU A 238 21.51 -18.09 10.34
CA LEU A 238 22.58 -17.08 10.46
C LEU A 238 23.92 -17.54 9.89
N LEU A 239 24.20 -18.85 9.90
CA LEU A 239 25.47 -19.44 9.44
C LEU A 239 25.51 -19.82 7.94
N ASN A 240 24.37 -19.81 7.25
CA ASN A 240 24.28 -20.12 5.81
C ASN A 240 24.33 -18.85 4.93
N HIS A 241 25.00 -17.80 5.41
CA HIS A 241 25.29 -16.57 4.68
C HIS A 241 26.74 -16.55 4.19
#